data_AF-A0A453DJQ4-F1
#
_entry.id   AF-A0A453DJQ4-F1
#
_cell.length_a   1.000
_cell.length_b   1.000
_cell.length_c   1.000
_cell.angle_alpha   90.00
_cell.angle_beta   90.00
_cell.angle_gamma   90.00
#
_symmetry.space_group_name_H-M   'P 1'
#
loop_
_entity.id
_entity.type
_entity.pdbx_description
1 polymer ?
#
loop_
_entity_poly.entity_id
_entity_poly.type
_entity_poly.pdbx_seq_one_letter_code
_entity_poly.pdbx_strand_id
1 'polypeptide(L)'
;RRVALDLIERIRNTVHTACKDNKVSCADITVLATREAVFKDGGPRFDVAHGRRDALVPAPALINKLTGPSFPMPLLIQFFKDRGLNVADLVALSGAHTFGVAHCSLFEDRFKAGFGPNPPIDPKFATILKDKCANDFEHERVNSTFYPIVVQL
;
A
#
# COMPACT_ATOMS: atom_id res chain seq x y z
N ARG A 1 3.77 13.03 -2.94
CA ARG A 1 3.57 12.02 -4.00
C ARG A 1 2.56 12.53 -5.06
N ARG A 2 2.93 13.54 -5.85
CA ARG A 2 2.03 14.19 -6.85
C ARG A 2 1.69 13.26 -8.03
N VAL A 3 2.67 12.49 -8.50
CA VAL A 3 2.55 11.59 -9.66
C VAL A 3 1.33 10.65 -9.60
N ALA A 4 1.03 10.07 -8.44
CA ALA A 4 -0.09 9.15 -8.30
C ALA A 4 -1.45 9.87 -8.41
N LEU A 5 -1.57 11.06 -7.83
CA LEU A 5 -2.78 11.89 -7.93
C LEU A 5 -2.96 12.39 -9.36
N ASP A 6 -1.88 12.84 -10.01
CA ASP A 6 -1.90 13.27 -11.41
C ASP A 6 -2.33 12.14 -12.37
N LEU A 7 -1.96 10.88 -12.06
CA LEU A 7 -2.43 9.72 -12.81
C LEU A 7 -3.94 9.52 -12.67
N ILE A 8 -4.48 9.56 -11.45
CA ILE A 8 -5.92 9.41 -11.22
C ILE A 8 -6.71 10.54 -11.90
N GLU A 9 -6.23 11.79 -11.82
CA GLU A 9 -6.86 12.92 -12.51
C GLU A 9 -6.84 12.76 -14.04
N ARG A 10 -5.75 12.24 -14.61
CA ARG A 10 -5.71 11.92 -16.05
C ARG A 10 -6.73 10.84 -16.41
N ILE A 11 -6.81 9.75 -15.64
CA ILE A 11 -7.80 8.69 -15.88
C ILE A 11 -9.22 9.25 -15.80
N ARG A 12 -9.51 10.06 -14.77
CA ARG A 12 -10.81 10.72 -14.59
C ARG A 12 -11.18 11.56 -15.81
N ASN A 13 -10.28 12.42 -16.27
CA ASN A 13 -10.52 13.28 -17.43
C ASN A 13 -10.77 12.46 -18.70
N THR A 14 -10.01 11.39 -18.92
CA THR A 14 -10.21 10.48 -20.06
C THR A 14 -11.59 9.81 -20.01
N VAL A 15 -11.97 9.29 -18.85
CA VAL A 15 -13.28 8.62 -18.65
C VAL A 15 -14.43 9.60 -18.83
N HIS A 16 -14.38 10.78 -18.20
CA HIS A 16 -15.45 11.79 -18.30
C HIS A 16 -15.60 12.31 -19.73
N THR A 17 -14.49 12.44 -20.48
CA THR A 17 -14.54 12.79 -21.91
C THR A 17 -15.21 11.70 -22.74
N ALA A 18 -14.84 10.44 -22.52
CA ALA A 18 -15.42 9.30 -23.25
C ALA A 18 -16.91 9.10 -22.95
N CYS A 19 -17.33 9.32 -21.70
CA CYS A 19 -18.71 9.18 -21.25
C CYS A 19 -19.58 10.43 -21.49
N LYS A 20 -18.98 11.55 -21.93
CA LYS A 20 -19.64 12.85 -22.15
C LYS A 20 -20.42 13.39 -20.94
N ASP A 21 -20.07 12.94 -19.73
CA ASP A 21 -20.67 13.34 -18.47
C ASP A 21 -19.83 12.78 -17.29
N ASN A 22 -20.03 13.34 -16.09
CA ASN A 22 -19.37 12.96 -14.85
C ASN A 22 -20.07 11.75 -14.19
N LYS A 23 -20.37 10.70 -14.97
CA LYS A 23 -21.13 9.53 -14.47
C LYS A 23 -20.32 8.59 -13.58
N VAL A 24 -19.00 8.53 -13.78
CA VAL A 24 -18.11 7.62 -13.03
C VAL A 24 -17.44 8.40 -11.91
N SER A 25 -17.64 7.94 -10.68
CA SER A 25 -17.05 8.54 -9.49
C SER A 25 -15.54 8.30 -9.44
N CYS A 26 -14.80 9.21 -8.80
CA CYS A 26 -13.38 9.00 -8.47
C CYS A 26 -13.16 7.75 -7.61
N ALA A 27 -14.13 7.44 -6.74
CA ALA A 27 -14.13 6.22 -5.95
C ALA A 27 -14.12 4.95 -6.83
N ASP A 28 -15.00 4.85 -7.84
CA ASP A 28 -15.00 3.70 -8.75
C ASP A 28 -13.80 3.71 -9.72
N ILE A 29 -13.36 4.89 -10.18
CA ILE A 29 -12.13 5.02 -10.98
C ILE A 29 -10.93 4.44 -10.23
N THR A 30 -10.79 4.73 -8.94
CA THR A 30 -9.67 4.25 -8.12
C THR A 30 -9.69 2.73 -8.04
N VAL A 31 -10.85 2.11 -7.75
CA VAL A 31 -10.95 0.65 -7.64
C VAL A 31 -10.70 -0.03 -8.99
N LEU A 32 -11.24 0.51 -10.09
CA LEU A 32 -11.01 -0.01 -11.43
C LEU A 32 -9.54 0.09 -11.84
N ALA A 33 -8.90 1.24 -11.59
CA ALA A 33 -7.48 1.43 -11.86
C ALA A 33 -6.62 0.45 -11.04
N THR A 34 -6.95 0.22 -9.78
CA THR A 34 -6.26 -0.77 -8.94
C THR A 34 -6.41 -2.19 -9.50
N ARG A 35 -7.62 -2.60 -9.91
CA ARG A 35 -7.84 -3.93 -10.50
C ARG A 35 -7.02 -4.11 -11.79
N GLU A 36 -6.99 -3.11 -12.65
CA GLU A 36 -6.20 -3.17 -13.89
C GLU A 36 -4.69 -3.14 -13.60
N ALA A 37 -4.24 -2.44 -12.56
CA ALA A 37 -2.85 -2.47 -12.12
C ALA A 37 -2.44 -3.87 -11.63
N VAL A 38 -3.27 -4.52 -10.81
CA VAL A 38 -3.03 -5.90 -10.33
C VAL A 38 -2.97 -6.88 -11.50
N PHE A 39 -3.91 -6.79 -12.45
CA PHE A 39 -3.91 -7.67 -13.62
C PHE A 39 -2.68 -7.47 -14.50
N LYS A 40 -2.28 -6.21 -14.73
CA LYS A 40 -1.10 -5.88 -15.53
C LYS A 40 0.21 -6.38 -14.91
N ASP A 41 0.25 -6.52 -13.59
CA ASP A 41 1.40 -7.06 -12.84
C ASP A 41 1.37 -8.60 -12.71
N GLY A 42 0.47 -9.28 -13.45
CA GLY A 42 0.35 -10.74 -13.45
C GLY A 42 -0.58 -11.32 -12.39
N GLY A 43 -1.28 -10.46 -11.64
CA GLY A 43 -2.33 -10.88 -10.71
C GLY A 43 -3.63 -11.32 -11.41
N PRO A 44 -4.59 -11.87 -10.66
CA PRO A 44 -5.85 -12.31 -11.21
C PRO A 44 -6.68 -11.13 -11.72
N ARG A 45 -7.41 -11.36 -12.82
CA ARG A 45 -8.49 -10.46 -13.23
C ARG A 45 -9.76 -10.86 -12.51
N PHE A 46 -10.42 -9.91 -11.87
CA PHE A 46 -11.69 -10.13 -11.18
C PHE A 46 -12.66 -8.99 -11.44
N ASP A 47 -13.95 -9.30 -11.32
CA ASP A 47 -15.00 -8.31 -11.44
C ASP A 47 -15.10 -7.44 -10.19
N VAL A 48 -15.38 -6.16 -10.42
CA VAL A 48 -15.48 -5.15 -9.38
C VAL A 48 -16.91 -4.63 -9.39
N ALA A 49 -17.58 -4.64 -8.23
CA ALA A 49 -18.87 -3.97 -8.08
C ALA A 49 -18.70 -2.44 -8.22
N HIS A 50 -19.60 -1.79 -8.95
CA HIS A 50 -19.61 -0.35 -9.20
C HIS A 50 -20.76 0.33 -8.44
N GLY A 51 -20.77 1.66 -8.42
CA GLY A 51 -21.79 2.49 -7.78
C GLY A 51 -21.31 3.23 -6.54
N ARG A 52 -20.00 3.23 -6.25
CA ARG A 52 -19.45 4.05 -5.17
C ARG A 52 -19.63 5.52 -5.52
N ARG A 53 -19.85 6.36 -4.52
CA ARG A 53 -19.99 7.81 -4.69
C ARG A 53 -18.81 8.52 -4.05
N ASP A 54 -18.47 9.67 -4.61
CA ASP A 54 -17.39 10.50 -4.08
C ASP A 54 -17.82 11.14 -2.77
N ALA A 55 -16.92 11.14 -1.78
CA ALA A 55 -17.13 11.83 -0.53
C ALA A 55 -17.13 13.35 -0.76
N LEU A 56 -18.02 14.07 -0.08
CA LEU A 56 -18.10 15.54 -0.16
C LEU A 56 -16.99 16.24 0.63
N VAL A 57 -16.40 15.54 1.60
CA VAL A 57 -15.37 16.08 2.48
C VAL A 57 -14.26 15.03 2.70
N PRO A 58 -12.98 15.46 2.81
CA PRO A 58 -11.90 14.58 3.23
C PRO A 58 -12.09 14.07 4.66
N ALA A 59 -11.51 12.91 4.98
CA ALA A 59 -11.59 12.30 6.30
C ALA A 59 -10.20 12.16 6.97
N PRO A 60 -9.49 13.28 7.27
CA PRO A 60 -8.12 13.23 7.77
C PRO A 60 -8.01 12.53 9.14
N ALA A 61 -9.05 12.58 9.97
CA ALA A 61 -9.11 11.89 11.25
C ALA A 61 -9.01 10.36 11.14
N LEU A 62 -9.23 9.78 9.94
CA LEU A 62 -9.08 8.34 9.71
C LEU A 62 -7.64 7.93 9.40
N ILE A 63 -6.74 8.86 9.04
CA ILE A 63 -5.35 8.55 8.68
C ILE A 63 -4.63 7.91 9.86
N ASN A 64 -4.80 8.49 11.06
CA ASN A 64 -4.19 7.98 12.30
C ASN A 64 -4.80 6.67 12.79
N LYS A 65 -5.87 6.17 12.14
CA LYS A 65 -6.50 4.90 12.48
C LYS A 65 -5.97 3.76 11.63
N LEU A 66 -5.14 3.99 10.62
CA LEU A 66 -4.58 2.93 9.77
C LEU A 66 -3.55 2.08 10.54
N THR A 67 -3.40 0.83 10.12
CA THR A 67 -2.42 -0.09 10.70
C THR A 67 -0.99 0.35 10.41
N GLY A 68 -0.13 0.30 11.42
CA GLY A 68 1.31 0.53 11.27
C GLY A 68 2.08 -0.76 10.95
N PRO A 69 3.30 -0.64 10.39
CA PRO A 69 4.16 -1.78 10.03
C PRO A 69 4.67 -2.59 11.24
N SER A 70 4.68 -1.98 12.43
CA SER A 70 5.10 -2.59 13.69
C SER A 70 3.94 -3.16 14.51
N PHE A 71 2.71 -3.15 13.98
CA PHE A 71 1.55 -3.63 14.72
C PHE A 71 1.62 -5.15 14.91
N PRO A 72 1.39 -5.66 16.14
CA PRO A 72 1.39 -7.09 16.38
C PRO A 72 0.15 -7.75 15.75
N MET A 73 0.25 -9.04 15.42
CA MET A 73 -0.81 -9.79 14.73
C MET A 73 -2.22 -9.66 15.35
N PRO A 74 -2.42 -9.71 16.69
CA PRO A 74 -3.76 -9.52 17.26
C PRO A 74 -4.40 -8.18 16.92
N LEU A 75 -3.60 -7.11 16.83
CA LEU A 75 -4.09 -5.77 16.48
C LEU A 75 -4.47 -5.68 15.00
N LEU A 76 -3.69 -6.33 14.13
CA LEU A 76 -4.02 -6.45 12.70
C LEU A 76 -5.32 -7.23 12.49
N ILE A 77 -5.50 -8.35 13.18
CA ILE A 77 -6.73 -9.16 13.11
C ILE A 77 -7.94 -8.34 13.55
N GLN A 78 -7.84 -7.62 14.67
CA GLN A 78 -8.94 -6.78 15.16
C GLN A 78 -9.27 -5.65 14.18
N PHE A 79 -8.25 -4.99 13.61
CA PHE A 79 -8.44 -3.90 12.65
C PHE A 79 -9.21 -4.33 11.39
N PHE A 80 -8.92 -5.53 10.87
CA PHE A 80 -9.63 -6.12 9.74
C PHE A 80 -11.05 -6.52 10.14
N LYS A 81 -11.22 -7.12 11.32
CA LYS A 81 -12.52 -7.50 11.86
C LYS A 81 -13.47 -6.31 12.02
N ASP A 82 -12.96 -5.16 12.47
CA ASP A 82 -13.74 -3.91 12.59
C ASP A 82 -14.28 -3.39 11.24
N ARG A 83 -13.76 -3.92 10.12
CA ARG A 83 -14.19 -3.62 8.74
C ARG A 83 -14.95 -4.77 8.09
N GLY A 84 -15.34 -5.78 8.88
CA GLY A 84 -16.05 -6.95 8.38
C GLY A 84 -15.15 -7.92 7.60
N LEU A 85 -13.83 -7.81 7.73
CA LEU A 85 -12.86 -8.68 7.07
C LEU A 85 -12.33 -9.72 8.07
N ASN A 86 -12.16 -10.96 7.62
CA ASN A 86 -11.68 -12.06 8.44
C ASN A 86 -10.15 -12.25 8.30
N VAL A 87 -9.61 -13.29 8.94
CA VAL A 87 -8.17 -13.58 8.91
C VAL A 87 -7.69 -13.98 7.50
N ALA A 88 -8.51 -14.68 6.71
CA ALA A 88 -8.17 -15.01 5.33
C ALA A 88 -8.07 -13.74 4.47
N ASP A 89 -8.96 -12.77 4.69
CA ASP A 89 -8.90 -11.46 4.01
C ASP A 89 -7.64 -10.69 4.41
N LEU A 90 -7.24 -10.71 5.69
CA LEU A 90 -5.98 -10.10 6.16
C LEU A 90 -4.77 -10.70 5.42
N VAL A 91 -4.68 -12.02 5.36
CA VAL A 91 -3.58 -12.71 4.67
C VAL A 91 -3.59 -12.41 3.18
N ALA A 92 -4.75 -12.51 2.53
CA ALA A 92 -4.89 -12.24 1.10
C ALA A 92 -4.53 -10.79 0.74
N LEU A 93 -5.01 -9.81 1.51
CA LEU A 93 -4.75 -8.38 1.26
C LEU A 93 -3.33 -7.98 1.63
N SER A 94 -2.69 -8.67 2.58
CA SER A 94 -1.26 -8.50 2.87
C SER A 94 -0.38 -8.96 1.70
N GLY A 95 -0.90 -9.82 0.81
CA GLY A 95 -0.26 -10.17 -0.46
C GLY A 95 -0.01 -8.97 -1.39
N ALA A 96 -0.71 -7.85 -1.19
CA ALA A 96 -0.45 -6.61 -1.94
C ALA A 96 0.97 -6.05 -1.71
N HIS A 97 1.67 -6.48 -0.66
CA HIS A 97 3.09 -6.14 -0.46
C HIS A 97 4.03 -6.85 -1.44
N THR A 98 3.57 -7.81 -2.24
CA THR A 98 4.42 -8.48 -3.24
C THR A 98 5.02 -7.51 -4.28
N PHE A 99 4.44 -6.33 -4.45
CA PHE A 99 4.96 -5.25 -5.28
C PHE A 99 4.95 -3.93 -4.52
N GLY A 100 5.74 -2.96 -4.98
CA GLY A 100 5.89 -1.66 -4.35
C GLY A 100 7.17 -1.52 -3.55
N VAL A 101 7.26 -0.44 -2.76
CA VAL A 101 8.46 -0.03 -2.00
C VAL A 101 8.04 0.55 -0.65
N ALA A 102 8.88 0.36 0.35
CA ALA A 102 8.70 0.90 1.70
C ALA A 102 9.90 1.77 2.06
N HIS A 103 9.66 2.82 2.85
CA HIS A 103 10.73 3.65 3.41
C HIS A 103 11.43 2.92 4.55
N CYS A 104 12.75 3.08 4.68
CA CYS A 104 13.57 2.43 5.71
C CYS A 104 13.06 2.70 7.13
N SER A 105 12.55 3.91 7.40
CA SER A 105 11.98 4.29 8.70
C SER A 105 10.80 3.43 9.16
N LEU A 106 10.16 2.67 8.26
CA LEU A 106 9.02 1.81 8.58
C LEU A 106 9.42 0.42 9.11
N PHE A 107 10.67 -0.01 8.92
CA PHE A 107 11.10 -1.38 9.25
C PHE A 107 12.54 -1.47 9.77
N GLU A 108 13.20 -0.34 10.00
CA GLU A 108 14.60 -0.32 10.48
C GLU A 108 14.79 -0.87 11.89
N ASP A 109 13.73 -0.85 12.71
CA ASP A 109 13.69 -1.49 14.02
C ASP A 109 13.96 -3.01 13.93
N ARG A 110 13.69 -3.64 12.79
CA ARG A 110 13.90 -5.08 12.58
C ARG A 110 15.36 -5.47 12.33
N PHE A 111 16.24 -4.52 12.02
CA PHE A 111 17.65 -4.83 11.73
C PHE A 111 18.66 -3.93 12.44
N LYS A 112 18.28 -2.74 12.92
CA LYS A 112 19.17 -1.87 13.70
C LYS A 112 19.33 -2.40 15.13
N ALA A 113 20.56 -2.34 15.66
CA ALA A 113 20.85 -2.74 17.03
C ALA A 113 20.16 -1.80 18.03
N GLY A 114 19.65 -2.36 19.15
CA GLY A 114 19.00 -1.58 20.23
C GLY A 114 17.48 -1.63 20.25
N PHE A 115 16.83 -2.21 19.23
CA PHE A 115 15.37 -2.34 19.16
C PHE A 115 14.89 -3.75 19.54
N GLY A 116 14.85 -4.06 20.85
CA GLY A 116 14.06 -5.15 21.47
C GLY A 116 14.15 -6.57 20.86
N PRO A 117 13.34 -7.53 21.34
CA PRO A 117 13.23 -8.86 20.73
C PRO A 117 12.25 -8.78 19.55
N ASN A 118 12.64 -8.09 18.48
CA ASN A 118 11.89 -8.15 17.23
C ASN A 118 11.97 -9.59 16.67
N PRO A 119 10.92 -10.09 15.99
CA PRO A 119 10.97 -11.39 15.34
C PRO A 119 12.22 -11.43 14.45
N PRO A 120 13.05 -12.49 14.53
CA PRO A 120 14.28 -12.52 13.77
C PRO A 120 13.94 -12.53 12.28
N ILE A 121 14.26 -11.44 11.58
CA ILE A 121 14.38 -11.49 10.12
C ILE A 121 15.64 -12.29 9.78
N ASP A 122 15.69 -12.88 8.59
CA ASP A 122 16.87 -13.62 8.15
C ASP A 122 18.14 -12.74 8.27
N PRO A 123 19.22 -13.22 8.91
CA PRO A 123 20.42 -12.40 9.14
C PRO A 123 21.09 -11.91 7.86
N LYS A 124 21.03 -12.67 6.75
CA LYS A 124 21.58 -12.21 5.47
C LYS A 124 20.72 -11.09 4.90
N PHE A 125 19.40 -11.22 4.99
CA PHE A 125 18.47 -10.17 4.60
C PHE A 125 18.64 -8.90 5.46
N ALA A 126 18.86 -9.04 6.77
CA ALA A 126 19.15 -7.92 7.66
C ALA A 126 20.39 -7.12 7.22
N THR A 127 21.46 -7.78 6.81
CA THR A 127 22.67 -7.13 6.27
C THR A 127 22.37 -6.36 4.98
N ILE A 128 21.62 -6.97 4.05
CA ILE A 128 21.19 -6.32 2.81
C ILE A 128 20.39 -5.04 3.10
N LEU A 129 19.46 -5.10 4.07
CA LEU A 129 18.65 -3.94 4.43
C LEU A 129 19.47 -2.85 5.13
N LYS A 130 20.43 -3.21 5.99
CA LYS A 130 21.38 -2.26 6.61
C LYS A 130 22.13 -1.46 5.55
N ASP A 131 22.72 -2.15 4.58
CA ASP A 131 23.53 -1.50 3.54
C ASP A 131 22.67 -0.59 2.64
N LYS A 132 21.45 -1.03 2.30
CA LYS A 132 20.53 -0.20 1.52
C LYS A 132 20.10 1.05 2.27
N CYS A 133 19.69 0.89 3.53
CA CYS A 133 19.18 2.00 4.33
C CYS A 133 20.28 2.95 4.83
N ALA A 134 21.54 2.50 4.91
CA ALA A 134 22.68 3.36 5.19
C ALA A 134 22.99 4.35 4.05
N ASN A 135 22.48 4.11 2.84
CA ASN A 135 22.68 5.00 1.69
C ASN A 135 21.46 5.90 1.42
N ASP A 136 20.42 5.85 2.26
CA ASP A 136 19.17 6.61 2.11
C ASP A 136 19.29 8.05 2.67
N PHE A 137 20.43 8.71 2.43
CA PHE A 137 20.77 10.04 2.98
C PHE A 137 20.22 11.23 2.17
N GLU A 138 19.59 11.00 1.02
CA GLU A 138 18.99 12.07 0.21
C GLU A 138 17.47 12.02 0.35
N HIS A 139 16.96 12.71 1.37
CA HIS A 139 15.53 12.89 1.68
C HIS A 139 14.65 13.47 0.55
N GLU A 140 15.18 13.62 -0.67
CA GLU A 140 14.49 14.23 -1.82
C GLU A 140 14.80 13.59 -3.19
N ARG A 141 15.56 12.50 -3.26
CA ARG A 141 15.64 11.70 -4.49
C ARG A 141 15.30 10.27 -4.20
N VAL A 142 14.18 9.84 -4.77
CA VAL A 142 13.79 8.44 -4.88
C VAL A 142 14.82 7.74 -5.78
N ASN A 143 16.03 7.48 -5.27
CA ASN A 143 16.99 6.63 -5.96
C ASN A 143 16.52 5.20 -5.74
N SER A 144 15.53 4.86 -6.56
CA SER A 144 14.62 3.75 -6.45
C SER A 144 15.39 2.46 -6.71
N THR A 145 16.00 1.91 -5.66
CA THR A 145 16.43 0.51 -5.76
C THR A 145 15.21 -0.35 -5.45
N PHE A 146 14.45 -0.64 -6.52
CA PHE A 146 13.21 -1.42 -6.49
C PHE A 146 13.48 -2.85 -6.01
N TYR A 147 12.90 -3.23 -4.89
CA TYR A 147 12.74 -4.63 -4.50
C TYR A 147 11.34 -4.84 -3.95
N PRO A 148 10.69 -5.97 -4.28
CA PRO A 148 9.39 -6.31 -3.72
C PRO A 148 9.46 -6.27 -2.20
N ILE A 149 8.44 -5.70 -1.56
CA ILE A 149 8.30 -5.70 -0.10
C ILE A 149 7.98 -7.14 0.31
N VAL A 150 9.01 -7.97 0.44
CA VAL A 150 8.89 -9.22 1.19
C VAL A 150 8.96 -8.83 2.68
N VAL A 151 7.93 -8.13 3.17
CA VAL A 151 7.64 -8.12 4.60
C VAL A 151 7.11 -9.51 4.87
N GLN A 152 8.04 -10.40 5.24
CA GLN A 152 7.69 -11.58 6.01
C GLN A 152 7.00 -11.07 7.27
N LEU A 153 5.67 -11.25 7.30
CA LEU A 153 4.87 -11.16 8.52
C LEU A 153 5.46 -12.11 9.57
#